data_AF-A0A3B8HT45-F1
#
_entry.id   AF-A0A3B8HT45-F1
#
_cell.length_a   1.000
_cell.length_b   1.000
_cell.length_c   1.000
_cell.angle_alpha   90.00
_cell.angle_beta   90.00
_cell.angle_gamma   90.00
#
_symmetry.space_group_name_H-M   'P 1'
#
loop_
_entity.id
_entity.type
_entity.pdbx_description
1 polymer ?
#
loop_
_entity_poly.entity_id
_entity_poly.type
_entity_poly.pdbx_seq_one_letter_code
_entity_poly.pdbx_strand_id
1 'polypeptide(L)'
;MLKGLIASRILSAFLFFLITTVIALSDPVNAGAAAPSISGCLIFPADNVWNTPIDTMALDSNSAAYVATIGASTGLHPDFGSGLWNGGPIGIPYNVVPGTKPKVAIAFDYADESDPGPYPIPPNPQIEGGSQSTGDRHVLVLDSDNAIL
;
A
#
# COMPACT_ATOMS: atom_id res chain seq x y z
N MET A 1 -23.95 -58.15 -60.83
CA MET A 1 -25.40 -58.33 -61.06
C MET A 1 -26.13 -58.11 -59.74
N LEU A 2 -27.01 -57.09 -59.69
CA LEU A 2 -28.22 -56.95 -58.83
C LEU A 2 -28.04 -57.10 -57.29
N LYS A 3 -28.45 -56.20 -56.37
CA LYS A 3 -29.53 -55.19 -56.24
C LYS A 3 -29.11 -54.19 -55.12
N GLY A 4 -29.31 -52.88 -55.21
CA GLY A 4 -30.51 -52.14 -54.74
C GLY A 4 -30.34 -51.65 -53.28
N LEU A 5 -29.93 -50.40 -53.01
CA LEU A 5 -30.71 -49.13 -52.92
C LEU A 5 -31.38 -48.91 -51.55
N ILE A 6 -30.83 -48.01 -50.71
CA ILE A 6 -31.57 -47.11 -49.80
C ILE A 6 -30.87 -45.73 -49.73
N ALA A 7 -31.52 -44.75 -50.38
CA ALA A 7 -31.76 -43.32 -50.03
C ALA A 7 -30.79 -42.60 -49.06
N SER A 8 -30.08 -41.52 -49.44
CA SER A 8 -30.52 -40.12 -49.73
C SER A 8 -30.62 -39.20 -48.50
N ARG A 9 -29.64 -38.27 -48.40
CA ARG A 9 -29.68 -36.87 -47.87
C ARG A 9 -29.89 -36.75 -46.34
N ILE A 10 -29.07 -35.98 -45.62
CA ILE A 10 -29.20 -34.52 -45.49
C ILE A 10 -27.84 -33.89 -45.15
N LEU A 11 -27.49 -32.86 -45.93
CA LEU A 11 -26.47 -31.86 -45.65
C LEU A 11 -27.14 -30.79 -44.76
N SER A 12 -26.59 -30.43 -43.60
CA SER A 12 -26.82 -29.11 -42.99
C SER A 12 -25.99 -28.85 -41.73
N ALA A 13 -25.05 -27.92 -41.89
CA ALA A 13 -24.68 -26.82 -41.00
C ALA A 13 -24.70 -27.03 -39.47
N PHE A 14 -23.51 -27.07 -38.87
CA PHE A 14 -23.29 -26.50 -37.54
C PHE A 14 -21.99 -25.68 -37.56
N LEU A 15 -22.12 -24.43 -37.98
CA LEU A 15 -21.16 -23.37 -37.72
C LEU A 15 -21.27 -23.03 -36.23
N PHE A 16 -20.49 -23.69 -35.38
CA PHE A 16 -20.40 -23.34 -33.95
C PHE A 16 -19.56 -22.07 -33.80
N PHE A 17 -20.25 -20.97 -33.56
CA PHE A 17 -19.68 -19.69 -33.14
C PHE A 17 -19.00 -19.91 -31.77
N LEU A 18 -17.67 -19.93 -31.74
CA LEU A 18 -16.91 -19.92 -30.49
C LEU A 18 -16.89 -18.48 -29.97
N ILE A 19 -17.92 -18.10 -29.21
CA ILE A 19 -17.91 -16.86 -28.44
C ILE A 19 -16.98 -17.09 -27.25
N THR A 20 -15.70 -16.72 -27.39
CA THR A 20 -14.81 -16.56 -26.25
C THR A 20 -15.28 -15.35 -25.45
N THR A 21 -16.07 -15.61 -24.41
CA THR A 21 -16.37 -14.63 -23.37
C THR A 21 -15.07 -14.30 -22.66
N VAL A 22 -14.50 -13.13 -22.92
CA VAL A 22 -13.48 -12.54 -22.05
C VAL A 22 -14.22 -12.15 -20.77
N ILE A 23 -14.16 -13.01 -19.75
CA ILE A 23 -14.53 -12.61 -18.39
C ILE A 23 -13.39 -11.71 -17.93
N ALA A 24 -13.56 -10.40 -18.07
CA ALA A 24 -12.75 -9.47 -17.31
C ALA A 24 -13.05 -9.77 -15.84
N LEU A 25 -12.06 -10.29 -15.12
CA LEU A 25 -12.07 -10.33 -13.66
C LEU A 25 -11.97 -8.87 -13.21
N SER A 26 -13.09 -8.15 -13.22
CA SER A 26 -13.23 -6.97 -12.39
C SER A 26 -13.32 -7.51 -10.98
N ASP A 27 -12.17 -7.65 -10.31
CA ASP A 27 -12.17 -7.78 -8.86
C ASP A 27 -12.96 -6.56 -8.36
N PRO A 28 -14.10 -6.76 -7.67
CA PRO A 28 -14.75 -5.65 -7.02
C PRO A 28 -13.76 -5.19 -5.96
N VAL A 29 -13.08 -4.07 -6.23
CA VAL A 29 -12.37 -3.34 -5.19
C VAL A 29 -13.43 -3.13 -4.12
N ASN A 30 -13.28 -3.82 -2.99
CA ASN A 30 -14.25 -3.79 -1.92
C ASN A 30 -14.27 -2.35 -1.39
N ALA A 31 -15.17 -1.54 -1.95
CA ALA A 31 -15.44 -0.16 -1.56
C ALA A 31 -16.22 -0.12 -0.22
N GLY A 32 -15.79 -0.92 0.75
CA GLY A 32 -16.53 -1.18 1.99
C GLY A 32 -15.86 -0.65 3.25
N ALA A 33 -14.55 -0.37 3.24
CA ALA A 33 -13.87 0.27 4.35
C ALA A 33 -13.60 1.73 4.00
N ALA A 34 -14.06 2.66 4.85
CA ALA A 34 -13.64 4.04 4.74
C ALA A 34 -12.12 4.08 4.95
N ALA A 35 -11.40 4.73 4.03
CA ALA A 35 -9.96 4.90 4.15
C ALA A 35 -9.60 5.49 5.52
N PRO A 36 -8.57 4.96 6.20
CA PRO A 36 -8.18 5.47 7.50
C PRO A 36 -7.77 6.94 7.41
N SER A 37 -8.15 7.70 8.42
CA SER A 37 -7.77 9.10 8.57
C SER A 37 -6.98 9.32 9.84
N ILE A 38 -5.97 10.19 9.79
CA ILE A 38 -5.23 10.66 10.97
C ILE A 38 -5.61 12.12 11.16
N SER A 39 -6.15 12.48 12.33
CA SER A 39 -6.59 13.86 12.64
C SER A 39 -7.53 14.45 11.58
N GLY A 40 -8.41 13.63 11.01
CA GLY A 40 -9.35 14.04 9.95
C GLY A 40 -8.75 14.12 8.54
N CYS A 41 -7.45 13.84 8.38
CA CYS A 41 -6.76 13.80 7.09
C CYS A 41 -6.74 12.40 6.50
N LEU A 42 -7.16 12.25 5.25
CA LEU A 42 -6.86 11.06 4.46
C LEU A 42 -5.42 11.14 3.98
N ILE A 43 -4.56 10.24 4.45
CA ILE A 43 -3.13 10.23 4.10
C ILE A 43 -2.92 9.85 2.63
N PHE A 44 -3.79 8.97 2.11
CA PHE A 44 -3.84 8.62 0.70
C PHE A 44 -5.27 8.81 0.16
N PRO A 45 -5.44 8.97 -1.17
CA PRO A 45 -6.74 8.88 -1.81
C PRO A 45 -7.54 7.67 -1.34
N ALA A 46 -8.86 7.78 -1.25
CA ALA A 46 -9.70 6.74 -0.68
C ALA A 46 -9.59 5.39 -1.42
N ASP A 47 -9.30 5.43 -2.72
CA ASP A 47 -9.11 4.28 -3.62
C ASP A 47 -7.63 3.84 -3.78
N ASN A 48 -6.72 4.40 -2.98
CA ASN A 48 -5.32 4.01 -3.01
C ASN A 48 -5.15 2.55 -2.54
N VAL A 49 -4.26 1.81 -3.19
CA VAL A 49 -3.97 0.41 -2.86
C VAL A 49 -3.59 0.20 -1.39
N TRP A 50 -2.92 1.18 -0.75
CA TRP A 50 -2.57 1.13 0.67
C TRP A 50 -3.78 1.17 1.62
N ASN A 51 -4.95 1.57 1.14
CA ASN A 51 -6.22 1.54 1.87
C ASN A 51 -7.04 0.26 1.61
N THR A 52 -6.50 -0.69 0.85
CA THR A 52 -7.21 -1.92 0.49
C THR A 52 -7.03 -3.00 1.57
N PRO A 53 -8.10 -3.49 2.21
CA PRO A 53 -8.01 -4.64 3.12
C PRO A 53 -7.56 -5.90 2.36
N ILE A 54 -6.52 -6.57 2.86
CA ILE A 54 -5.94 -7.77 2.22
C ILE A 54 -6.14 -9.06 3.02
N ASP A 55 -6.76 -8.98 4.20
CA ASP A 55 -6.95 -10.07 5.16
C ASP A 55 -7.89 -11.18 4.65
N THR A 56 -8.66 -10.89 3.60
CA THR A 56 -9.58 -11.85 2.95
C THR A 56 -9.23 -12.16 1.50
N MET A 57 -8.12 -11.61 0.97
CA MET A 57 -7.71 -11.83 -0.41
C MET A 57 -7.16 -13.24 -0.64
N ALA A 58 -7.28 -13.72 -1.88
CA ALA A 58 -6.66 -14.97 -2.28
C ALA A 58 -5.14 -14.87 -2.17
N LEU A 59 -4.51 -15.93 -1.63
CA LEU A 59 -3.05 -15.99 -1.55
C LEU A 59 -2.45 -16.06 -2.95
N ASP A 60 -1.46 -15.21 -3.23
CA ASP A 60 -0.70 -15.26 -4.48
C ASP A 60 0.01 -16.62 -4.64
N SER A 61 -0.06 -17.22 -5.83
CA SER A 61 0.53 -18.53 -6.10
C SER A 61 2.05 -18.59 -5.88
N ASN A 62 2.73 -17.45 -5.94
CA ASN A 62 4.17 -17.32 -5.71
C ASN A 62 4.52 -16.97 -4.25
N SER A 63 3.53 -16.81 -3.36
CA SER A 63 3.77 -16.40 -1.96
C SER A 63 4.84 -17.24 -1.26
N ALA A 64 4.80 -18.57 -1.44
CA ALA A 64 5.81 -19.47 -0.88
C ALA A 64 7.24 -19.19 -1.39
N ALA A 65 7.39 -18.83 -2.67
CA ALA A 65 8.68 -18.46 -3.26
C ALA A 65 9.19 -17.11 -2.74
N TYR A 66 8.29 -16.13 -2.54
CA TYR A 66 8.65 -14.85 -1.93
C TYR A 66 9.13 -15.03 -0.49
N VAL A 67 8.39 -15.78 0.33
CA VAL A 67 8.77 -16.08 1.72
C VAL A 67 10.09 -16.86 1.79
N ALA A 68 10.31 -17.82 0.90
CA ALA A 68 11.57 -18.56 0.83
C ALA A 68 12.76 -17.65 0.44
N THR A 69 12.53 -16.65 -0.41
CA THR A 69 13.56 -15.68 -0.83
C THR A 69 13.91 -14.70 0.29
N ILE A 70 12.92 -14.22 1.04
CA ILE A 70 13.11 -13.35 2.23
C ILE A 70 13.76 -14.15 3.38
N GLY A 71 13.41 -15.42 3.49
CA GLY A 71 13.78 -16.32 4.57
C GLY A 71 12.70 -16.37 5.64
N ALA A 72 12.04 -17.53 5.76
CA ALA A 72 10.90 -17.73 6.67
C ALA A 72 11.23 -17.53 8.16
N SER A 73 12.52 -17.57 8.53
CA SER A 73 13.02 -17.34 9.88
C SER A 73 13.81 -16.03 10.01
N THR A 74 13.86 -15.21 8.96
CA THR A 74 14.54 -13.92 8.98
C THR A 74 13.71 -12.94 9.82
N GLY A 75 14.31 -12.37 10.85
CA GLY A 75 13.69 -11.29 11.62
C GLY A 75 13.55 -10.03 10.76
N LEU A 76 12.42 -9.35 10.88
CA LEU A 76 12.23 -8.03 10.28
C LEU A 76 12.61 -6.94 11.28
N HIS A 77 13.08 -5.81 10.76
CA HIS A 77 13.23 -4.61 11.56
C HIS A 77 11.85 -3.94 11.74
N PRO A 78 11.33 -3.79 12.97
CA PRO A 78 10.02 -3.20 13.17
C PRO A 78 10.12 -1.67 13.25
N ASP A 79 9.91 -0.99 12.13
CA ASP A 79 9.75 0.48 12.07
C ASP A 79 8.37 0.96 12.55
N PHE A 80 7.58 0.05 13.11
CA PHE A 80 6.26 0.30 13.66
C PHE A 80 6.21 -0.06 15.14
N GLY A 81 5.35 0.64 15.89
CA GLY A 81 5.15 0.38 17.30
C GLY A 81 4.80 1.65 18.07
N SER A 82 4.57 1.48 19.37
CA SER A 82 4.43 2.60 20.31
C SER A 82 4.86 2.14 21.70
N GLY A 83 5.16 3.09 22.58
CA GLY A 83 5.64 2.81 23.93
C GLY A 83 7.16 2.64 23.97
N LEU A 84 7.64 1.90 24.98
CA LEU A 84 9.08 1.72 25.22
C LEU A 84 9.53 0.29 24.96
N TRP A 85 10.66 0.14 24.27
CA TRP A 85 11.40 -1.09 24.10
C TRP A 85 12.86 -0.85 24.49
N ASN A 86 13.43 -1.71 25.36
CA ASN A 86 14.78 -1.54 25.90
C ASN A 86 15.08 -0.13 26.45
N GLY A 87 14.06 0.54 27.01
CA GLY A 87 14.19 1.86 27.61
C GLY A 87 14.09 3.05 26.64
N GLY A 88 13.89 2.81 25.34
CA GLY A 88 13.68 3.86 24.33
C GLY A 88 12.35 3.72 23.58
N PRO A 89 11.83 4.79 22.94
CA PRO A 89 10.67 4.70 22.04
C PRO A 89 10.91 3.69 20.91
N ILE A 90 9.93 2.82 20.65
CA ILE A 90 9.96 1.87 19.51
C ILE A 90 9.15 2.40 18.33
N GLY A 91 9.61 2.08 17.12
CA GLY A 91 9.02 2.54 15.86
C GLY A 91 9.31 4.01 15.56
N ILE A 92 8.76 4.49 14.45
CA ILE A 92 8.89 5.89 14.02
C ILE A 92 7.66 6.69 14.47
N PRO A 93 7.77 7.60 15.46
CA PRO A 93 6.65 8.43 15.88
C PRO A 93 6.34 9.53 14.85
N TYR A 94 5.10 10.01 14.85
CA TYR A 94 4.68 11.15 14.04
C TYR A 94 4.17 12.30 14.92
N ASN A 95 4.31 13.51 14.40
CA ASN A 95 3.91 14.75 15.06
C ASN A 95 2.73 15.34 14.32
N VAL A 96 1.67 15.73 15.01
CA VAL A 96 0.54 16.45 14.38
C VAL A 96 0.66 17.93 14.72
N VAL A 97 0.62 18.79 13.71
CA VAL A 97 0.67 20.25 13.84
C VAL A 97 -0.47 20.91 13.06
N PRO A 98 -0.99 22.07 13.50
CA PRO A 98 -1.92 22.84 12.68
C PRO A 98 -1.19 23.46 11.48
N GLY A 99 -1.92 23.82 10.42
CA GLY A 99 -1.34 24.43 9.22
C GLY A 99 -0.80 25.84 9.44
N THR A 100 -1.12 26.43 10.59
CA THR A 100 -0.55 27.70 11.07
C THR A 100 0.83 27.54 11.72
N LYS A 101 1.36 26.32 11.80
CA LYS A 101 2.66 26.06 12.41
C LYS A 101 3.76 26.85 11.69
N PRO A 102 4.50 27.72 12.38
CA PRO A 102 5.62 28.45 11.76
C PRO A 102 6.63 27.47 11.19
N LYS A 103 6.96 27.65 9.91
CA LYS A 103 7.91 26.80 9.22
C LYS A 103 9.35 27.23 9.53
N VAL A 104 10.24 26.25 9.61
CA VAL A 104 11.68 26.45 9.85
C VAL A 104 12.47 26.06 8.61
N ALA A 105 13.52 26.82 8.31
CA ALA A 105 14.46 26.47 7.26
C ALA A 105 15.35 25.32 7.73
N ILE A 106 15.51 24.31 6.87
CA ILE A 106 16.39 23.17 7.09
C ILE A 106 17.42 23.16 5.98
N ALA A 107 18.67 22.89 6.34
CA ALA A 107 19.76 22.66 5.40
C ALA A 107 19.97 21.16 5.27
N PHE A 108 20.20 20.71 4.04
CA PHE A 108 20.43 19.31 3.72
C PHE A 108 21.85 19.13 3.20
N ASP A 109 22.47 18.01 3.56
CA ASP A 109 23.73 17.57 2.94
C ASP A 109 23.51 17.13 1.49
N TYR A 110 22.30 16.62 1.18
CA TYR A 110 21.86 16.17 -0.15
C TYR A 110 20.60 16.94 -0.57
N ALA A 111 20.77 18.25 -0.82
CA ALA A 111 19.64 19.15 -1.12
C ALA A 111 18.97 18.86 -2.47
N ASP A 112 19.64 18.19 -3.40
CA ASP A 112 19.14 17.80 -4.71
C ASP A 112 18.26 16.53 -4.67
N GLU A 113 18.36 15.74 -3.60
CA GLU A 113 17.47 14.62 -3.30
C GLU A 113 16.33 15.00 -2.36
N SER A 114 16.21 16.29 -2.00
CA SER A 114 15.25 16.79 -1.01
C SER A 114 14.31 17.83 -1.64
N ASP A 115 13.03 17.77 -1.28
CA ASP A 115 12.10 18.84 -1.64
C ASP A 115 12.53 20.15 -0.97
N PRO A 116 12.51 21.32 -1.63
CA PRO A 116 12.88 22.57 -0.98
C PRO A 116 11.96 22.93 0.21
N GLY A 117 12.56 23.29 1.35
CA GLY A 117 11.83 23.79 2.52
C GLY A 117 11.21 25.20 2.34
N PRO A 118 10.65 25.80 3.41
CA PRO A 118 10.76 25.41 4.83
C PRO A 118 9.69 24.39 5.29
N TYR A 119 9.88 23.80 6.47
CA TYR A 119 9.03 22.71 7.01
C TYR A 119 8.38 23.05 8.36
N PRO A 120 7.18 22.51 8.68
CA PRO A 120 6.45 22.82 9.91
C PRO A 120 6.93 22.03 11.14
N ILE A 121 8.25 21.86 11.32
CA ILE A 121 8.80 21.05 12.42
C ILE A 121 8.55 21.74 13.78
N PRO A 122 7.93 21.06 14.76
CA PRO A 122 7.75 21.62 16.10
C PRO A 122 9.08 21.68 16.88
N PRO A 123 9.26 22.61 17.84
CA PRO A 123 10.51 22.74 18.61
C PRO A 123 10.94 21.50 19.39
N ASN A 124 9.98 20.65 19.79
CA ASN A 124 10.22 19.41 20.52
C ASN A 124 9.50 18.26 19.80
N PRO A 125 9.96 17.86 18.61
CA PRO A 125 9.31 16.78 17.88
C PRO A 125 9.55 15.46 18.60
N GLN A 126 8.61 14.53 18.45
CA GLN A 126 8.90 13.12 18.67
C GLN A 126 9.88 12.65 17.60
N ILE A 127 10.91 11.95 18.04
CA ILE A 127 12.03 11.47 17.22
C ILE A 127 12.14 9.97 17.45
N GLU A 128 12.39 9.21 16.38
CA GLU A 128 12.69 7.78 16.47
C GLU A 128 13.84 7.50 17.46
N GLY A 129 13.63 6.52 18.34
CA GLY A 129 14.57 6.18 19.42
C GLY A 129 14.71 7.27 20.51
N GLY A 130 14.01 8.40 20.39
CA GLY A 130 14.06 9.52 21.32
C GLY A 130 15.17 10.54 21.03
N SER A 131 15.12 11.70 21.70
CA SER A 131 16.03 12.83 21.43
C SER A 131 17.50 12.59 21.76
N GLN A 132 17.82 11.49 22.45
CA GLN A 132 19.19 11.10 22.79
C GLN A 132 19.67 9.90 21.96
N SER A 133 18.89 9.41 20.98
CA SER A 133 19.31 8.29 20.14
C SER A 133 20.48 8.70 19.25
N THR A 134 21.41 7.78 19.05
CA THR A 134 22.63 8.00 18.24
C THR A 134 22.58 7.33 16.88
N GLY A 135 21.60 6.46 16.63
CA GLY A 135 21.37 5.80 15.36
C GLY A 135 20.65 6.68 14.35
N ASP A 136 19.98 6.01 13.40
CA ASP A 136 19.05 6.68 12.50
C ASP A 136 17.91 7.34 13.27
N ARG A 137 17.43 8.47 12.76
CA ARG A 137 16.47 9.34 13.45
C ARG A 137 15.51 9.96 12.46
N HIS A 138 14.29 9.45 12.44
CA HIS A 138 13.21 10.03 11.66
C HIS A 138 12.36 11.01 12.48
N VAL A 139 11.88 12.04 11.80
CA VAL A 139 10.83 12.97 12.27
C VAL A 139 9.76 13.04 11.18
N LEU A 140 8.56 12.55 11.48
CA LEU A 140 7.39 12.67 10.61
C LEU A 140 6.45 13.77 11.15
N VAL A 141 5.92 14.63 10.29
CA VAL A 141 5.07 15.77 10.70
C VAL A 141 3.85 15.89 9.80
N LEU A 142 2.67 15.59 10.35
CA LEU A 142 1.38 15.82 9.69
C LEU A 142 0.86 17.23 9.99
N ASP A 143 0.73 18.05 8.95
CA ASP A 143 -0.10 19.25 8.94
C ASP A 143 -1.57 18.85 8.80
N SER A 144 -2.32 18.94 9.90
CA SER A 144 -3.71 18.46 9.95
C SER A 144 -4.73 19.37 9.29
N ASP A 145 -4.40 20.65 9.05
CA ASP A 145 -5.35 21.59 8.43
C ASP A 145 -5.26 21.51 6.91
N ASN A 146 -4.06 21.21 6.39
CA ASN A 146 -3.81 21.10 4.96
C ASN A 146 -3.70 19.66 4.44
N ALA A 147 -3.73 18.66 5.33
CA ALA A 147 -3.54 17.24 5.03
C ALA A 147 -2.22 16.95 4.27
N ILE A 148 -1.12 17.49 4.79
CA ILE A 148 0.24 17.28 4.25
C ILE A 148 1.06 16.53 5.29
N LEU A 149 1.67 15.41 4.88
CA LEU A 149 2.65 14.65 5.67
C LEU A 149 4.07 15.00 5.25
#